data_AF-A0A1G3ARC4-F1
#
_entry.id   AF-A0A1G3ARC4-F1
#
_cell.length_a   1.000
_cell.length_b   1.000
_cell.length_c   1.000
_cell.angle_alpha   90.00
_cell.angle_beta   90.00
_cell.angle_gamma   90.00
#
_symmetry.space_group_name_H-M   'P 1'
#
loop_
_entity.id
_entity.type
_entity.pdbx_description
1 polymer ?
#
loop_
_entity_poly.entity_id
_entity_poly.type
_entity_poly.pdbx_seq_one_letter_code
_entity_poly.pdbx_strand_id
1 'polypeptide(L)'
;MIHDLSSAVAEMDRAYAVLQTNYNRTLAAKQQLAAIQAAYDNDKVEFFVLLDAQRRYADAESRYYQSQVEYTLALRNVHFEKGSLLAFCGVVLSEGPWPTKAYRDAAELDRLRGRPAPIDYTSNNPFIVSQGPYF
;
A
#
# COMPACT_ATOMS: atom_id res chain seq x y z
N MET A 1 0.84 8.67 14.34
CA MET A 1 -0.10 9.16 13.31
C MET A 1 0.53 10.09 12.28
N ILE A 2 1.02 11.30 12.60
CA ILE A 2 1.72 12.14 11.59
C ILE A 2 3.05 11.50 11.14
N HIS A 3 3.76 10.87 12.08
CA HIS A 3 5.03 10.19 11.83
C HIS A 3 4.89 9.01 10.82
N ASP A 4 3.88 8.16 11.00
CA ASP A 4 3.79 6.87 10.29
C ASP A 4 3.45 7.06 8.80
N LEU A 5 2.53 7.98 8.49
CA LEU A 5 2.24 8.39 7.11
C LEU A 5 3.45 9.07 6.46
N SER A 6 4.15 9.96 7.19
CA SER A 6 5.34 10.64 6.66
C SER A 6 6.46 9.65 6.36
N SER A 7 6.68 8.66 7.22
CA SER A 7 7.65 7.59 6.99
C SER A 7 7.27 6.71 5.80
N ALA A 8 5.98 6.36 5.66
CA ALA A 8 5.50 5.57 4.53
C ALA A 8 5.68 6.30 3.19
N VAL A 9 5.41 7.61 3.13
CA VAL A 9 5.63 8.44 1.93
C VAL A 9 7.11 8.51 1.59
N ALA A 10 7.98 8.77 2.57
CA ALA A 10 9.43 8.82 2.35
C ALA A 10 9.98 7.48 1.84
N GLU A 11 9.44 6.36 2.32
CA GLU A 11 9.82 5.02 1.83
C GLU A 11 9.33 4.77 0.40
N MET A 12 8.10 5.18 0.07
CA MET A 12 7.56 5.12 -1.30
C MET A 12 8.44 5.91 -2.28
N ASP A 13 8.85 7.13 -1.91
CA ASP A 13 9.70 7.98 -2.75
C ASP A 13 11.09 7.37 -2.95
N ARG A 14 11.68 6.78 -1.89
CA ARG A 14 12.94 6.04 -2.01
C ARG A 14 12.81 4.82 -2.91
N ALA A 15 11.78 4.01 -2.72
CA ALA A 15 11.54 2.82 -3.52
C ALA A 15 11.32 3.18 -5.01
N TYR A 16 10.63 4.29 -5.28
CA TYR A 16 10.45 4.81 -6.63
C TYR A 16 11.77 5.23 -7.27
N ALA A 17 12.64 5.94 -6.54
CA ALA A 17 13.96 6.32 -7.04
C ALA A 17 14.81 5.08 -7.38
N VAL A 18 14.81 4.06 -6.51
CA VAL A 18 15.51 2.78 -6.74
C VAL A 18 14.94 2.06 -7.98
N LEU A 19 13.62 2.00 -8.11
CA LEU A 19 12.94 1.43 -9.28
C LEU A 19 13.38 2.12 -10.58
N GLN A 20 13.40 3.46 -10.59
CA GLN A 20 13.83 4.23 -11.76
C GLN A 20 15.30 3.96 -12.12
N THR A 21 16.18 3.88 -11.12
CA THR A 21 17.59 3.52 -11.35
C THR A 21 17.74 2.12 -11.93
N ASN A 22 17.04 1.13 -11.37
CA ASN A 22 17.10 -0.26 -11.87
C ASN A 22 16.48 -0.40 -13.27
N TYR A 23 15.43 0.36 -13.57
CA TYR A 23 14.86 0.43 -14.91
C TYR A 23 15.89 0.94 -15.93
N ASN A 24 16.51 2.09 -15.63
CA ASN A 24 17.55 2.65 -16.50
C ASN A 24 18.74 1.70 -16.68
N ARG A 25 19.14 1.00 -15.61
CA ARG A 25 20.20 -0.01 -15.66
C ARG A 25 19.83 -1.20 -16.56
N THR A 26 18.58 -1.66 -16.48
CA THR A 26 18.07 -2.76 -17.31
C THR A 26 18.04 -2.35 -18.78
N LEU A 27 17.59 -1.13 -19.07
CA LEU A 27 17.60 -0.58 -20.43
C LEU A 27 19.03 -0.50 -20.99
N ALA A 28 19.98 0.00 -20.21
CA ALA A 28 21.38 0.06 -20.62
C ALA A 28 21.99 -1.34 -20.85
N ALA A 29 21.69 -2.30 -19.97
CA ALA A 29 22.14 -3.69 -20.13
C ALA A 29 21.54 -4.33 -21.40
N LYS A 30 20.28 -4.02 -21.73
CA LYS A 30 19.63 -4.48 -22.97
C LYS A 30 20.30 -3.92 -24.22
N GLN A 31 20.62 -2.63 -24.21
CA GLN A 31 21.33 -1.97 -25.31
C GLN A 31 22.74 -2.56 -25.49
N GLN A 32 23.44 -2.80 -24.39
CA GLN A 32 24.75 -3.45 -24.41
C GLN A 32 24.66 -4.87 -24.98
N LEU A 33 23.68 -5.67 -24.55
CA LEU A 33 23.45 -7.00 -25.08
C LEU A 33 23.20 -6.97 -26.59
N ALA A 34 22.37 -6.04 -27.09
CA ALA A 34 22.11 -5.90 -28.51
C ALA A 34 23.39 -5.55 -29.30
N ALA A 35 24.24 -4.67 -28.77
CA ALA A 35 25.52 -4.33 -29.40
C ALA A 35 26.49 -5.52 -29.43
N ILE A 36 26.57 -6.29 -28.35
CA ILE A 36 27.42 -7.49 -28.26
C ILE A 36 26.91 -8.60 -29.18
N GLN A 37 25.59 -8.79 -29.27
CA GLN A 37 24.98 -9.73 -30.21
C GLN A 37 25.34 -9.36 -31.65
N ALA A 38 25.19 -8.10 -32.04
CA ALA A 38 25.57 -7.64 -33.37
C ALA A 38 27.07 -7.83 -33.65
N ALA A 39 27.94 -7.66 -32.65
CA ALA A 39 29.36 -7.95 -32.79
C ALA A 39 29.64 -9.46 -32.95
N TYR A 40 28.91 -10.30 -32.23
CA TYR A 40 29.03 -11.76 -32.30
C TYR A 40 28.61 -12.30 -33.68
N ASP A 41 27.51 -11.78 -34.21
CA ASP A 41 27.00 -12.15 -35.55
C ASP A 41 27.97 -11.78 -36.69
N ASN A 42 28.93 -10.88 -36.41
CA ASN A 42 30.00 -10.48 -37.32
C ASN A 42 31.36 -11.14 -36.97
N ASP A 43 31.37 -12.18 -36.13
CA ASP A 43 32.56 -12.90 -35.64
C ASP A 43 33.60 -12.00 -34.93
N LYS A 44 33.17 -10.87 -34.36
CA LYS A 44 34.08 -9.89 -33.70
C LYS A 44 34.26 -10.12 -32.20
N VAL A 45 33.45 -10.97 -31.59
CA VAL A 45 33.52 -11.29 -30.16
C VAL A 45 33.31 -12.78 -29.93
N GLU A 46 33.89 -13.31 -28.86
CA GLU A 46 33.72 -14.70 -28.47
C GLU A 46 32.35 -14.96 -27.84
N PHE A 47 31.86 -16.20 -27.97
CA PHE A 47 30.58 -16.64 -27.40
C PHE A 47 30.46 -16.38 -25.88
N PHE A 48 31.55 -16.56 -25.12
CA PHE A 48 31.55 -16.31 -23.68
C PHE A 48 31.23 -14.85 -23.32
N VAL A 49 31.61 -13.89 -24.17
CA VAL A 49 31.30 -12.46 -23.97
C VAL A 49 29.79 -12.21 -24.15
N LEU A 50 29.19 -12.85 -25.15
CA LEU A 50 27.74 -12.79 -25.37
C LEU A 50 26.99 -13.41 -24.18
N LEU A 51 27.42 -14.57 -23.70
CA LEU A 51 26.79 -15.23 -22.55
C LEU A 51 26.88 -14.39 -21.27
N ASP A 52 28.03 -13.75 -21.01
CA ASP A 52 28.16 -12.85 -19.86
C ASP A 52 27.24 -11.62 -19.99
N ALA A 53 27.10 -11.06 -21.20
CA ALA A 53 26.17 -9.96 -21.47
C ALA A 53 24.70 -10.37 -21.22
N GLN A 54 24.31 -11.57 -21.66
CA GLN A 54 22.97 -12.13 -21.40
C GLN A 54 22.74 -12.32 -19.91
N ARG A 55 23.72 -12.87 -19.17
CA ARG A 55 23.64 -13.03 -17.71
C ARG A 55 23.46 -11.68 -17.02
N ARG A 56 24.26 -10.67 -17.37
CA ARG A 56 24.15 -9.32 -16.78
C ARG A 56 22.78 -8.68 -17.05
N TYR A 57 22.22 -8.88 -18.24
CA TYR A 57 20.88 -8.42 -18.57
C TYR A 57 19.82 -9.12 -17.71
N ALA A 58 19.87 -10.45 -17.60
CA ALA A 58 18.93 -11.22 -16.78
C ALA A 58 19.01 -10.84 -15.29
N ASP A 59 20.21 -10.60 -14.77
CA ASP A 59 20.42 -10.12 -13.39
C ASP A 59 19.83 -8.71 -13.20
N ALA A 60 20.01 -7.81 -14.17
CA ALA A 60 19.45 -6.46 -14.11
C ALA A 60 17.92 -6.48 -14.17
N GLU A 61 17.35 -7.31 -15.05
CA GLU A 61 15.90 -7.48 -15.19
C GLU A 61 15.27 -8.06 -13.92
N SER A 62 15.90 -9.06 -13.31
CA SER A 62 15.48 -9.61 -12.01
C SER A 62 15.44 -8.54 -10.92
N ARG A 63 16.47 -7.68 -10.84
CA ARG A 63 16.53 -6.57 -9.88
C ARG A 63 15.47 -5.50 -10.15
N TYR A 64 15.19 -5.21 -11.42
CA TYR A 64 14.11 -4.28 -11.79
C TYR A 64 12.75 -4.77 -11.27
N TYR A 65 12.40 -6.03 -11.52
CA TYR A 65 11.14 -6.59 -11.03
C TYR A 65 11.07 -6.66 -9.50
N GLN A 66 12.17 -6.97 -8.82
CA GLN A 66 12.25 -6.88 -7.36
C GLN A 66 11.94 -5.46 -6.87
N SER A 67 12.59 -4.44 -7.43
CA SER A 67 12.31 -3.04 -7.07
C SER A 67 10.89 -2.58 -7.42
N GLN A 68 10.28 -3.16 -8.46
CA GLN A 68 8.89 -2.87 -8.82
C GLN A 68 7.91 -3.40 -7.75
N VAL A 69 8.17 -4.61 -7.25
CA VAL A 69 7.41 -5.19 -6.14
C VAL A 69 7.60 -4.36 -4.88
N GLU A 70 8.83 -3.98 -4.54
CA GLU A 70 9.13 -3.13 -3.38
C GLU A 70 8.40 -1.79 -3.44
N TYR A 71 8.44 -1.10 -4.58
CA TYR A 71 7.68 0.14 -4.79
C TYR A 71 6.17 -0.07 -4.62
N THR A 72 5.63 -1.16 -5.16
CA THR A 72 4.20 -1.48 -5.04
C THR A 72 3.80 -1.72 -3.58
N LEU A 73 4.64 -2.40 -2.80
CA LEU A 73 4.42 -2.61 -1.36
C LEU A 73 4.49 -1.29 -0.58
N ALA A 74 5.42 -0.41 -0.93
CA ALA A 74 5.53 0.92 -0.30
C ALA A 74 4.31 1.80 -0.64
N LEU A 75 3.85 1.80 -1.88
CA LEU A 75 2.63 2.49 -2.31
C LEU A 75 1.41 1.96 -1.53
N ARG A 76 1.27 0.64 -1.41
CA ARG A 76 0.23 0.01 -0.58
C ARG A 76 0.28 0.51 0.87
N ASN A 77 1.47 0.64 1.47
CA ASN A 77 1.61 1.17 2.83
C ASN A 77 1.10 2.60 2.97
N VAL A 78 1.39 3.46 1.98
CA VAL A 78 0.82 4.82 1.97
C VAL A 78 -0.72 4.78 1.93
N HIS A 79 -1.30 3.88 1.14
CA HIS A 79 -2.76 3.70 1.10
C HIS A 79 -3.33 3.13 2.39
N PHE A 80 -2.58 2.30 3.11
CA PHE A 80 -2.94 1.78 4.42
C PHE A 80 -2.95 2.89 5.48
N GLU A 81 -1.86 3.65 5.61
CA GLU A 81 -1.73 4.71 6.63
C GLU A 81 -2.75 5.85 6.44
N LYS A 82 -3.13 6.17 5.19
CA LYS A 82 -4.18 7.16 4.92
C LYS A 82 -5.61 6.61 5.00
N GLY A 83 -5.78 5.30 5.21
CA GLY A 83 -7.09 4.64 5.32
C GLY A 83 -7.82 4.42 4.00
N SER A 84 -7.15 4.50 2.85
CA SER A 84 -7.76 4.32 1.53
C SER A 84 -7.42 2.99 0.86
N LEU A 85 -6.88 2.02 1.61
CA LEU A 85 -6.38 0.76 1.03
C LEU A 85 -7.46 -0.02 0.30
N LEU A 86 -8.66 -0.14 0.87
CA LEU A 86 -9.76 -0.86 0.25
C LEU A 86 -10.18 -0.21 -1.08
N ALA A 87 -10.30 1.11 -1.08
CA ALA A 87 -10.59 1.87 -2.30
C ALA A 87 -9.49 1.70 -3.36
N PHE A 88 -8.22 1.67 -2.96
CA PHE A 88 -7.10 1.39 -3.86
C PHE A 88 -7.14 -0.02 -4.45
N CYS A 89 -7.53 -1.02 -3.67
CA CYS A 89 -7.74 -2.39 -4.13
C CYS A 89 -9.05 -2.59 -4.92
N GLY A 90 -9.86 -1.53 -5.11
CA GLY A 90 -11.17 -1.63 -5.75
C GLY A 90 -12.21 -2.40 -4.91
N VAL A 91 -11.93 -2.62 -3.62
CA VAL A 91 -12.85 -3.27 -2.70
C VAL A 91 -13.86 -2.23 -2.22
N VAL A 92 -15.12 -2.46 -2.60
CA VAL A 92 -16.26 -1.66 -2.15
C VAL A 92 -17.15 -2.51 -1.27
N LEU A 93 -17.73 -1.91 -0.24
CA LEU A 93 -18.79 -2.58 0.52
C LEU A 93 -20.07 -2.55 -0.32
N SER A 94 -20.68 -3.72 -0.51
CA SER A 94 -22.02 -3.85 -1.10
C SER A 94 -23.12 -3.53 -0.09
N GLU A 95 -22.80 -2.83 1.00
CA GLU A 95 -23.80 -2.41 1.97
C GLU A 95 -24.82 -1.51 1.26
N GLY A 96 -26.03 -2.05 1.10
CA GLY A 96 -27.19 -1.23 0.76
C GLY A 96 -27.55 -0.32 1.93
N PRO A 97 -28.45 0.66 1.72
CA PRO A 97 -29.00 1.44 2.81
C PRO A 97 -29.49 0.50 3.91
N TRP A 98 -29.21 0.83 5.16
CA TRP A 98 -29.68 0.02 6.28
C TRP A 98 -31.21 -0.13 6.20
N PRO A 99 -31.79 -1.26 6.64
CA PRO A 99 -33.24 -1.41 6.67
C PRO A 99 -33.89 -0.21 7.37
N THR A 100 -35.00 0.31 6.85
CA THR A 100 -35.68 1.49 7.42
C THR A 100 -35.97 1.35 8.91
N LYS A 101 -36.18 0.11 9.40
CA LYS A 101 -36.31 -0.20 10.82
C LYS A 101 -35.07 0.22 11.63
N ALA A 102 -33.85 -0.04 11.15
CA ALA A 102 -32.63 0.34 11.85
C ALA A 102 -32.51 1.86 12.03
N TYR A 103 -32.90 2.65 11.02
CA TYR A 103 -32.98 4.11 11.15
C TYR A 103 -34.03 4.56 12.15
N ARG A 104 -35.20 3.90 12.18
CA ARG A 104 -36.26 4.20 13.15
C ARG A 104 -35.84 3.84 14.57
N ASP A 105 -35.25 2.67 14.76
CA ASP A 105 -34.74 2.20 16.05
C ASP A 105 -33.63 3.15 16.57
N ALA A 106 -32.71 3.58 15.70
CA ALA A 106 -31.68 4.56 16.06
C ALA A 106 -32.28 5.92 16.46
N ALA A 107 -33.29 6.40 15.71
CA ALA A 107 -33.99 7.63 16.03
C ALA A 107 -34.81 7.52 17.33
N GLU A 108 -35.37 6.34 17.62
CA GLU A 108 -36.06 6.06 18.88
C GLU A 108 -35.06 6.03 20.05
N LEU A 109 -33.92 5.37 19.90
CA LEU A 109 -32.85 5.38 20.89
C LEU A 109 -32.30 6.80 21.16
N ASP A 110 -32.16 7.63 20.13
CA ASP A 110 -31.73 9.02 20.31
C ASP A 110 -32.81 9.88 20.99
N ARG A 111 -34.10 9.61 20.74
CA ARG A 111 -35.21 10.24 21.50
C ARG A 111 -35.27 9.80 22.96
N LEU A 112 -34.99 8.53 23.21
CA LEU A 112 -34.91 7.96 24.56
C LEU A 112 -33.60 8.34 25.27
N ARG A 113 -32.64 8.91 24.54
CA ARG A 113 -31.40 9.42 25.10
C ARG A 113 -31.73 10.59 26.02
N GLY A 114 -31.69 10.30 27.32
CA GLY A 114 -31.81 11.33 28.35
C GLY A 114 -30.72 12.40 28.23
N ARG A 115 -30.88 13.50 28.99
CA ARG A 115 -29.89 14.58 29.06
C ARG A 115 -28.50 13.98 29.30
N PRO A 116 -27.47 14.28 28.48
CA PRO A 116 -26.13 13.78 28.71
C PRO A 116 -25.69 14.19 30.11
N ALA A 117 -25.43 13.21 30.97
CA ALA A 117 -24.87 13.46 32.28
C ALA A 117 -23.47 14.09 32.10
N PRO A 118 -23.14 15.16 32.84
CA PRO A 118 -21.78 15.69 32.81
C PRO A 118 -20.82 14.58 33.26
N ILE A 119 -19.87 14.25 32.38
CA ILE A 119 -18.89 13.20 32.62
C ILE A 119 -17.78 13.84 33.47
N ASP A 120 -17.76 13.57 34.77
CA ASP A 120 -16.68 13.99 35.66
C ASP A 120 -15.56 12.96 35.63
N TYR A 121 -14.55 13.23 34.80
CA TYR A 121 -13.36 12.38 34.61
C TYR A 121 -12.45 12.30 35.83
N THR A 122 -12.72 13.06 36.90
CA THR A 122 -11.92 13.05 38.13
C THR A 122 -12.47 12.11 39.21
N SER A 123 -13.69 11.59 39.02
CA SER A 123 -14.34 10.68 39.96
C SER A 123 -14.09 9.21 39.60
N ASN A 124 -13.66 8.40 40.59
CA ASN A 124 -13.39 6.97 40.38
C ASN A 124 -14.65 6.08 40.51
N ASN A 125 -15.83 6.70 40.54
CA ASN A 125 -17.11 6.01 40.73
C ASN A 125 -18.11 6.44 39.64
N PRO A 126 -18.24 5.66 38.55
CA PRO A 126 -19.13 6.03 37.44
C PRO A 126 -20.61 5.99 37.88
N PHE A 127 -21.41 6.93 37.39
CA PHE A 127 -22.86 6.90 37.55
C PHE A 127 -23.46 5.69 36.82
N ILE A 128 -24.36 4.97 37.49
CA ILE A 128 -25.07 3.82 36.92
C ILE A 128 -26.11 4.34 35.92
N VAL A 129 -25.91 4.09 34.62
CA VAL A 129 -26.72 4.72 33.56
C VAL A 129 -27.97 3.91 33.16
N SER A 130 -28.07 2.64 33.53
CA SER A 130 -29.33 1.88 33.65
C SER A 130 -29.08 0.48 34.23
N GLN A 131 -30.01 -0.04 35.02
CA GLN A 131 -30.16 -1.48 35.27
C GLN A 131 -31.19 -1.96 34.23
N GLY A 132 -30.81 -2.80 33.28
CA GLY A 132 -31.70 -3.25 32.19
C GLY A 132 -32.96 -3.99 32.69
N PRO A 133 -33.87 -4.41 31.79
CA PRO A 133 -35.22 -4.90 32.14
C PRO A 133 -35.25 -6.32 32.77
N TYR A 134 -34.20 -6.72 33.47
CA TYR A 134 -34.14 -7.96 34.23
C TYR A 134 -33.84 -7.65 35.70
N PHE A 135 -34.85 -7.15 36.41
CA PHE A 135 -35.05 -7.29 37.86
C PHE A 135 -36.54 -7.45 38.15
#